data_AF-A0A844XCA7-F1
#
_entry.id   AF-A0A844XCA7-F1
#
_cell.length_a   1.000
_cell.length_b   1.000
_cell.length_c   1.000
_cell.angle_alpha   90.00
_cell.angle_beta   90.00
_cell.angle_gamma   90.00
#
_symmetry.space_group_name_H-M   'P 1'
#
loop_
_entity.id
_entity.type
_entity.pdbx_description
1 polymer ?
#
loop_
_entity_poly.entity_id
_entity_poly.type
_entity_poly.pdbx_seq_one_letter_code
_entity_poly.pdbx_strand_id
1 'polypeptide(L)'
;MTKPPLGIRAIAAATGVALLAACATPPPPPPPPPPPPPPPVVETTPYRPLPPPQASYGMVIPAKDAMGYRQTINTGLTTDEAIWHFRSGWNVAALNCTRDVHAPILDAYGQMLLAEDSRLDAANAAVESRFRKDAQDQLANAGESTARAKVNRTALLMRETHSTGLYNYFASPPARSHFCNMALAVANDYLATRPTDFDLFATAGLQRYEMAFEQFYTAYEKYQAESSAWDARYGDMYGYSQPGWVALYGTPEQQRAMGVAIQSVVPEQTVGVPDTATGALIPVINVDDSVASTPVVQPIPNDAQD
;
A
#
# COMPACT_ATOMS: atom_id res chain seq x y z
N MET A 1 44.44 53.71 -51.06
CA MET A 1 45.22 53.21 -52.21
C MET A 1 46.50 52.56 -51.68
N THR A 2 46.55 51.24 -51.80
CA THR A 2 47.73 50.43 -52.18
C THR A 2 49.12 51.08 -52.08
N LYS A 3 49.94 50.58 -51.13
CA LYS A 3 51.37 50.12 -51.18
C LYS A 3 52.26 50.69 -52.31
N PRO A 4 53.61 50.84 -52.18
CA PRO A 4 54.54 50.03 -51.35
C PRO A 4 55.80 50.86 -50.86
N PRO A 5 57.07 50.40 -50.86
CA PRO A 5 57.72 49.65 -49.77
C PRO A 5 59.20 50.07 -49.48
N LEU A 6 59.88 49.27 -48.63
CA LEU A 6 61.31 48.90 -48.67
C LEU A 6 62.36 49.91 -48.20
N GLY A 7 63.31 49.41 -47.39
CA GLY A 7 64.67 49.96 -47.36
C GLY A 7 65.41 49.87 -46.02
N ILE A 8 65.98 48.71 -45.72
CA ILE A 8 66.88 48.43 -44.60
C ILE A 8 68.17 49.28 -44.70
N ARG A 9 68.62 49.88 -43.60
CA ARG A 9 70.05 50.16 -43.35
C ARG A 9 70.40 49.85 -41.90
N ALA A 10 71.16 48.77 -41.73
CA ALA A 10 71.96 48.50 -40.55
C ALA A 10 73.19 49.44 -40.56
N ILE A 11 73.49 50.06 -39.42
CA ILE A 11 74.84 50.51 -39.08
C ILE A 11 75.24 49.74 -37.83
N ALA A 12 76.39 49.09 -37.97
CA ALA A 12 77.03 48.23 -37.02
C ALA A 12 77.85 49.00 -35.97
N ALA A 13 78.22 48.24 -34.93
CA ALA A 13 79.44 48.31 -34.15
C ALA A 13 79.53 49.35 -33.02
N ALA A 14 79.51 48.87 -31.77
CA ALA A 14 80.75 48.55 -31.03
C ALA A 14 80.38 47.95 -29.66
N THR A 15 80.55 46.63 -29.47
CA THR A 15 81.64 46.02 -28.68
C THR A 15 81.75 46.51 -27.23
N GLY A 16 81.24 45.71 -26.29
CA GLY A 16 81.48 45.83 -24.86
C GLY A 16 81.39 44.46 -24.21
N VAL A 17 82.52 43.76 -24.12
CA VAL A 17 82.66 42.46 -23.47
C VAL A 17 82.76 42.68 -21.96
N ALA A 18 81.77 42.21 -21.20
CA ALA A 18 81.85 42.05 -19.75
C ALA A 18 81.26 40.69 -19.36
N LEU A 19 82.16 39.71 -19.24
CA LEU A 19 82.26 38.69 -18.19
C LEU A 19 80.98 37.97 -17.70
N LEU A 20 80.88 36.70 -18.09
CA LEU A 20 80.60 35.52 -17.24
C LEU A 20 79.54 35.68 -16.13
N ALA A 21 78.30 35.27 -16.42
CA ALA A 21 77.39 34.70 -15.44
C ALA A 21 76.70 33.47 -16.04
N ALA A 22 76.80 32.36 -15.31
CA ALA A 22 76.49 31.01 -15.71
C ALA A 22 74.99 30.78 -15.97
N CYS A 23 74.72 29.78 -16.81
CA CYS A 23 73.43 29.13 -16.96
C CYS A 23 72.88 28.67 -15.60
N ALA A 24 71.86 29.36 -15.08
CA ALA A 24 71.00 28.82 -14.04
C ALA A 24 69.61 28.62 -14.66
N THR A 25 69.33 27.40 -15.11
CA THR A 25 67.96 26.95 -15.38
C THR A 25 67.13 27.11 -14.10
N PRO A 26 65.99 27.80 -14.13
CA PRO A 26 65.09 27.85 -12.98
C PRO A 26 64.73 26.42 -12.56
N PRO A 27 64.74 26.09 -11.26
CA PRO A 27 64.27 24.79 -10.79
C PRO A 27 62.83 24.60 -11.29
N PRO A 28 62.47 23.38 -11.77
CA PRO A 28 61.12 23.11 -12.22
C PRO A 28 60.14 23.45 -11.10
N PRO A 29 58.97 24.04 -11.43
CA PRO A 29 57.98 24.36 -10.42
C PRO A 29 57.65 23.11 -9.61
N PRO A 30 57.46 23.24 -8.29
CA PRO A 30 57.12 22.11 -7.44
C PRO A 30 55.92 21.38 -8.04
N PRO A 31 55.92 20.02 -8.04
CA PRO A 31 54.80 19.26 -8.55
C PRO A 31 53.52 19.75 -7.87
N PRO A 32 52.42 19.92 -8.62
CA PRO A 32 51.15 20.34 -8.03
C PRO A 32 50.82 19.40 -6.87
N PRO A 33 50.31 19.94 -5.74
CA PRO A 33 49.93 19.11 -4.61
C PRO A 33 49.01 17.99 -5.11
N PRO A 34 49.20 16.74 -4.64
CA PRO A 34 48.35 15.63 -5.05
C PRO A 34 46.88 16.06 -4.86
N PRO A 35 46.01 15.79 -5.85
CA PRO A 35 44.61 16.16 -5.73
C PRO A 35 44.08 15.62 -4.40
N PRO A 36 43.30 16.42 -3.64
CA PRO A 36 42.73 15.96 -2.39
C PRO A 36 42.02 14.63 -2.66
N PRO A 37 42.20 13.62 -1.79
CA PRO A 37 41.54 12.33 -1.96
C PRO A 37 40.05 12.59 -2.21
N PRO A 38 39.43 11.90 -3.18
CA PRO A 38 38.01 12.06 -3.46
C PRO A 38 37.27 11.98 -2.12
N PRO A 39 36.33 12.91 -1.84
CA PRO A 39 35.52 12.79 -0.63
C PRO A 39 34.95 11.37 -0.60
N PRO A 40 35.01 10.68 0.55
CA PRO A 40 34.50 9.33 0.64
C PRO A 40 33.08 9.34 0.09
N VAL A 41 32.81 8.47 -0.87
CA VAL A 41 31.45 8.27 -1.39
C VAL A 41 30.65 7.79 -0.19
N VAL A 42 29.92 8.71 0.43
CA VAL A 42 28.94 8.36 1.46
C VAL A 42 27.90 7.54 0.71
N GLU A 43 27.96 6.23 0.89
CA GLU A 43 26.91 5.33 0.40
C GLU A 43 25.60 5.90 0.93
N THR A 44 24.76 6.42 0.04
CA THR A 44 23.49 7.04 0.45
C THR A 44 22.67 5.95 1.10
N THR A 45 22.57 5.96 2.43
CA THR A 45 21.78 4.98 3.17
C THR A 45 20.39 4.94 2.54
N PRO A 46 19.93 3.77 2.06
CA PRO A 46 18.60 3.67 1.48
C PRO A 46 17.57 3.99 2.57
N TYR A 47 16.44 4.55 2.16
CA TYR A 47 15.34 4.82 3.07
C TYR A 47 14.78 3.51 3.62
N ARG A 48 14.25 3.58 4.84
CA ARG A 48 13.49 2.48 5.40
C ARG A 48 12.24 2.23 4.53
N PRO A 49 11.96 0.98 4.14
CA PRO A 49 10.73 0.61 3.44
C PRO A 49 9.48 1.05 4.21
N LEU A 50 8.46 1.48 3.47
CA LEU A 50 7.17 1.86 4.02
C LEU A 50 6.13 0.77 3.76
N PRO A 51 5.14 0.61 4.66
CA PRO A 51 4.04 -0.32 4.42
C PRO A 51 3.25 0.13 3.18
N PRO A 52 2.55 -0.82 2.52
CA PRO A 52 1.60 -0.48 1.46
C PRO A 52 0.60 0.59 1.92
N PRO A 53 0.04 1.38 0.99
CA PRO A 53 -0.93 2.42 1.31
C PRO A 53 -2.05 1.91 2.24
N GLN A 54 -2.39 2.72 3.24
CA GLN A 54 -3.39 2.45 4.27
C GLN A 54 -3.12 1.26 5.20
N ALA A 55 -2.00 0.55 5.05
CA ALA A 55 -1.60 -0.48 6.01
C ALA A 55 -0.87 0.11 7.21
N SER A 56 -1.15 -0.44 8.40
CA SER A 56 -0.40 -0.09 9.60
C SER A 56 0.94 -0.82 9.64
N TYR A 57 1.94 -0.24 10.31
CA TYR A 57 3.30 -0.82 10.41
C TYR A 57 3.34 -2.21 11.06
N GLY A 58 2.41 -2.49 11.97
CA GLY A 58 2.29 -3.75 12.72
C GLY A 58 0.97 -4.47 12.43
N MET A 59 0.46 -4.38 11.21
CA MET A 59 -0.74 -5.08 10.80
C MET A 59 -0.54 -6.59 10.89
N VAL A 60 -1.48 -7.27 11.55
CA VAL A 60 -1.59 -8.73 11.53
C VAL A 60 -2.29 -9.12 10.24
N ILE A 61 -1.59 -9.86 9.38
CA ILE A 61 -2.15 -10.44 8.16
C ILE A 61 -2.44 -11.92 8.35
N PRO A 62 -3.43 -12.50 7.65
CA PRO A 62 -3.75 -13.91 7.80
C PRO A 62 -2.57 -14.79 7.37
N ALA A 63 -2.28 -15.86 8.11
CA ALA A 63 -1.13 -16.73 7.84
C ALA A 63 -1.37 -17.65 6.64
N LYS A 64 -0.28 -18.09 6.02
CA LYS A 64 -0.28 -19.19 5.04
C LYS A 64 -0.20 -20.53 5.76
N ASP A 65 -0.92 -21.53 5.27
CA ASP A 65 -0.82 -22.91 5.74
C ASP A 65 0.47 -23.59 5.23
N ALA A 66 0.65 -24.86 5.60
CA ALA A 66 1.81 -25.65 5.16
C ALA A 66 1.89 -25.86 3.63
N MET A 67 0.78 -25.64 2.92
CA MET A 67 0.69 -25.74 1.46
C MET A 67 0.88 -24.37 0.78
N GLY A 68 1.06 -23.29 1.55
CA GLY A 68 1.24 -21.93 1.06
C GLY A 68 -0.06 -21.17 0.81
N TYR A 69 -1.22 -21.74 1.13
CA TYR A 69 -2.52 -21.07 0.96
C TYR A 69 -2.82 -20.19 2.17
N ARG A 70 -3.18 -18.93 1.91
CA ARG A 70 -3.58 -18.01 2.96
C ARG A 70 -4.92 -18.42 3.55
N GLN A 71 -4.96 -18.51 4.88
CA GLN A 71 -6.16 -18.86 5.62
C GLN A 71 -6.95 -17.59 5.94
N THR A 72 -8.03 -17.35 5.21
CA THR A 72 -8.93 -16.21 5.38
C THR A 72 -10.31 -16.70 5.85
N ILE A 73 -11.24 -15.77 6.06
CA ILE A 73 -12.64 -16.12 6.29
C ILE A 73 -13.28 -16.81 5.08
N ASN A 74 -12.64 -16.75 3.90
CA ASN A 74 -13.13 -17.32 2.66
C ASN A 74 -12.45 -18.66 2.30
N THR A 75 -11.76 -19.30 3.24
CA THR A 75 -11.09 -20.60 3.02
C THR A 75 -11.98 -21.78 3.42
N GLY A 76 -11.97 -22.86 2.62
CA GLY A 76 -12.63 -24.12 2.98
C GLY A 76 -14.16 -24.08 2.96
N LEU A 77 -14.75 -23.17 2.19
CA LEU A 77 -16.20 -22.95 2.15
C LEU A 77 -16.95 -24.04 1.37
N THR A 78 -18.19 -24.31 1.77
CA THR A 78 -19.15 -25.00 0.90
C THR A 78 -19.60 -24.06 -0.22
N THR A 79 -20.19 -24.60 -1.29
CA THR A 79 -20.71 -23.78 -2.41
C THR A 79 -21.72 -22.73 -1.95
N ASP A 80 -22.68 -23.10 -1.09
CA ASP A 80 -23.68 -22.17 -0.57
C ASP A 80 -23.06 -21.06 0.27
N GLU A 81 -22.04 -21.39 1.06
CA GLU A 81 -21.32 -20.39 1.84
C GLU A 81 -20.47 -19.50 0.94
N ALA A 82 -19.81 -20.03 -0.09
CA ALA A 82 -19.09 -19.24 -1.07
C ALA A 82 -20.01 -18.23 -1.78
N ILE A 83 -21.23 -18.63 -2.15
CA ILE A 83 -22.24 -17.74 -2.73
C ILE A 83 -22.66 -16.66 -1.73
N TRP A 84 -22.90 -17.03 -0.47
CA TRP A 84 -23.23 -16.06 0.59
C TRP A 84 -22.09 -15.07 0.84
N HIS A 85 -20.83 -15.52 0.80
CA HIS A 85 -19.63 -14.70 0.93
C HIS A 85 -19.46 -13.78 -0.28
N PHE A 86 -19.64 -14.31 -1.49
CA PHE A 86 -19.60 -13.55 -2.73
C PHE A 86 -20.63 -12.41 -2.74
N ARG A 87 -21.88 -12.69 -2.39
CA ARG A 87 -22.95 -11.69 -2.28
C ARG A 87 -22.57 -10.59 -1.28
N SER A 88 -22.00 -10.98 -0.13
CA SER A 88 -21.58 -10.03 0.91
C SER A 88 -20.41 -9.16 0.45
N GLY A 89 -19.41 -9.74 -0.24
CA GLY A 89 -18.34 -8.98 -0.87
C GLY A 89 -18.86 -8.00 -1.91
N TRP A 90 -19.76 -8.41 -2.80
CA TRP A 90 -20.35 -7.50 -3.77
C TRP A 90 -21.17 -6.39 -3.11
N ASN A 91 -21.89 -6.67 -2.02
CA ASN A 91 -22.55 -5.63 -1.24
C ASN A 91 -21.55 -4.58 -0.72
N VAL A 92 -20.44 -5.02 -0.12
CA VAL A 92 -19.39 -4.13 0.37
C VAL A 92 -18.79 -3.31 -0.77
N ALA A 93 -18.55 -3.91 -1.93
CA ALA A 93 -18.06 -3.20 -3.11
C ALA A 93 -19.05 -2.13 -3.57
N ALA A 94 -20.34 -2.46 -3.66
CA ALA A 94 -21.39 -1.52 -4.05
C ALA A 94 -21.51 -0.31 -3.11
N LEU A 95 -21.14 -0.47 -1.83
CA LEU A 95 -21.16 0.60 -0.83
C LEU A 95 -19.86 1.41 -0.76
N ASN A 96 -18.70 0.77 -0.97
CA ASN A 96 -17.39 1.39 -0.70
C ASN A 96 -16.65 1.85 -1.96
N CYS A 97 -17.00 1.31 -3.14
CA CYS A 97 -16.35 1.65 -4.40
C CYS A 97 -17.11 2.80 -5.09
N THR A 98 -16.98 4.01 -4.54
CA THR A 98 -17.84 5.16 -4.91
C THR A 98 -17.28 6.09 -5.99
N ARG A 99 -16.10 5.79 -6.55
CA ARG A 99 -15.53 6.57 -7.67
C ARG A 99 -16.40 6.40 -8.93
N ASP A 100 -16.47 7.43 -9.78
CA ASP A 100 -17.28 7.39 -11.01
C ASP A 100 -16.99 6.18 -11.91
N VAL A 101 -15.71 5.77 -12.00
CA VAL A 101 -15.28 4.58 -12.75
C VAL A 101 -15.89 3.27 -12.24
N HIS A 102 -16.35 3.24 -10.98
CA HIS A 102 -16.93 2.08 -10.32
C HIS A 102 -18.46 2.06 -10.35
N ALA A 103 -19.11 3.06 -10.96
CA ALA A 103 -20.57 3.12 -11.05
C ALA A 103 -21.24 1.80 -11.52
N PRO A 104 -20.69 1.03 -12.49
CA PRO A 104 -21.29 -0.24 -12.93
C PRO A 104 -21.45 -1.30 -11.83
N ILE A 105 -20.70 -1.22 -10.73
CA ILE A 105 -20.74 -2.19 -9.63
C ILE A 105 -22.13 -2.22 -8.99
N LEU A 106 -22.71 -1.04 -8.73
CA LEU A 106 -24.02 -0.91 -8.08
C LEU A 106 -25.14 -1.40 -9.00
N ASP A 107 -25.08 -1.03 -10.28
CA ASP A 107 -26.07 -1.45 -11.28
C ASP A 107 -26.08 -2.97 -11.47
N ALA A 108 -24.91 -3.58 -11.63
CA ALA A 108 -24.76 -5.02 -11.78
C ALA A 108 -25.20 -5.77 -10.51
N TYR A 109 -24.88 -5.24 -9.33
CA TYR A 109 -25.30 -5.82 -8.06
C TYR A 109 -26.83 -5.87 -7.94
N GLY A 110 -27.50 -4.76 -8.26
CA GLY A 110 -28.97 -4.70 -8.25
C GLY A 110 -29.60 -5.72 -9.22
N GLN A 111 -29.04 -5.87 -10.41
CA GLN A 111 -29.50 -6.87 -11.38
C GLN A 111 -29.28 -8.31 -10.89
N MET A 112 -28.13 -8.59 -10.28
CA MET A 112 -27.81 -9.91 -9.73
C MET A 112 -28.77 -10.29 -8.60
N LEU A 113 -29.08 -9.35 -7.69
CA LEU A 113 -30.04 -9.61 -6.62
C LEU A 113 -31.43 -9.99 -7.15
N LEU A 114 -31.90 -9.34 -8.22
CA LEU A 114 -33.20 -9.63 -8.81
C LEU A 114 -33.20 -10.92 -9.64
N ALA A 115 -32.13 -11.17 -10.40
CA ALA A 115 -32.05 -12.32 -11.29
C ALA A 115 -31.81 -13.64 -10.53
N GLU A 116 -31.05 -13.60 -9.45
CA GLU A 116 -30.57 -14.78 -8.73
C GLU A 116 -31.24 -14.97 -7.35
N ASP A 117 -32.31 -14.20 -7.07
CA ASP A 117 -33.02 -14.14 -5.78
C ASP A 117 -33.27 -15.53 -5.17
N SER A 118 -33.90 -16.43 -5.94
CA SER A 118 -34.18 -17.79 -5.48
C SER A 118 -32.94 -18.59 -5.11
N ARG A 119 -31.82 -18.39 -5.81
CA ARG A 119 -30.57 -19.10 -5.52
C ARG A 119 -29.86 -18.52 -4.30
N LEU A 120 -29.92 -17.21 -4.12
CA LEU A 120 -29.41 -16.50 -2.95
C LEU A 120 -30.18 -16.86 -1.68
N ASP A 121 -31.50 -16.99 -1.77
CA ASP A 121 -32.35 -17.45 -0.66
C ASP A 121 -32.00 -18.88 -0.24
N ALA A 122 -31.80 -19.78 -1.21
CA ALA A 122 -31.35 -21.14 -0.94
C ALA A 122 -29.98 -21.17 -0.24
N ALA A 123 -29.02 -20.35 -0.71
CA ALA A 123 -27.71 -20.22 -0.09
C ALA A 123 -27.82 -19.71 1.36
N ASN A 124 -28.62 -18.66 1.61
CA ASN A 124 -28.83 -18.12 2.95
C ASN A 124 -29.46 -19.17 3.88
N ALA A 125 -30.48 -19.90 3.42
CA ALA A 125 -31.12 -20.94 4.21
C ALA A 125 -30.16 -22.09 4.57
N ALA A 126 -29.25 -22.47 3.66
CA ALA A 126 -28.22 -23.46 3.91
C ALA A 126 -27.21 -22.99 4.97
N VAL A 127 -26.73 -21.74 4.86
CA VAL A 127 -25.83 -21.12 5.85
C VAL A 127 -26.49 -21.03 7.24
N GLU A 128 -27.76 -20.62 7.31
CA GLU A 128 -28.50 -20.61 8.58
C GLU A 128 -28.65 -22.01 9.18
N SER A 129 -28.89 -23.02 8.33
CA SER A 129 -28.97 -24.41 8.78
C SER A 129 -27.65 -24.90 9.36
N ARG A 130 -26.53 -24.54 8.74
CA ARG A 130 -25.19 -24.83 9.26
C ARG A 130 -24.99 -24.21 10.63
N PHE A 131 -25.25 -22.91 10.80
CA PHE A 131 -25.09 -22.25 12.11
C PHE A 131 -26.00 -22.83 13.19
N ARG A 132 -27.23 -23.26 12.85
CA ARG A 132 -28.09 -23.99 13.81
C ARG A 132 -27.47 -25.31 14.24
N LYS A 133 -26.87 -26.05 13.30
CA LYS A 133 -26.16 -27.30 13.59
C LYS A 133 -24.93 -27.05 14.47
N ASP A 134 -24.08 -26.08 14.10
CA ASP A 134 -22.87 -25.76 14.85
C ASP A 134 -23.20 -25.28 16.27
N ALA A 135 -24.26 -24.47 16.42
CA ALA A 135 -24.74 -24.03 17.73
C ALA A 135 -25.24 -25.19 18.59
N GLN A 136 -25.96 -26.15 17.99
CA GLN A 136 -26.40 -27.35 18.68
C GLN A 136 -25.21 -28.20 19.12
N ASP A 137 -24.23 -28.41 18.24
CA ASP A 137 -23.03 -29.20 18.51
C ASP A 137 -22.17 -28.52 19.60
N GLN A 138 -21.99 -27.20 19.54
CA GLN A 138 -21.29 -26.41 20.56
C GLN A 138 -21.97 -26.54 21.94
N LEU A 139 -23.29 -26.38 22.01
CA LEU A 139 -24.04 -26.49 23.27
C LEU A 139 -23.97 -27.92 23.83
N ALA A 140 -24.10 -28.94 22.98
CA ALA A 140 -23.99 -30.33 23.39
C ALA A 140 -22.61 -30.65 23.95
N ASN A 141 -21.54 -30.21 23.28
CA ASN A 141 -20.15 -30.40 23.72
C ASN A 141 -19.85 -29.67 25.04
N ALA A 142 -20.53 -28.55 25.30
CA ALA A 142 -20.43 -27.82 26.56
C ALA A 142 -21.32 -28.40 27.69
N GLY A 143 -22.09 -29.45 27.44
CA GLY A 143 -23.04 -30.01 28.41
C GLY A 143 -24.22 -29.07 28.70
N GLU A 144 -24.49 -28.12 27.82
CA GLU A 144 -25.55 -27.13 27.96
C GLU A 144 -26.87 -27.60 27.32
N SER A 145 -27.99 -26.98 27.72
CA SER A 145 -29.29 -27.27 27.12
C SER A 145 -29.31 -27.03 25.60
N THR A 146 -29.74 -28.04 24.85
CA THR A 146 -29.96 -27.99 23.39
C THR A 146 -31.43 -27.69 23.04
N ALA A 147 -32.18 -27.07 23.96
CA ALA A 147 -33.54 -26.62 23.68
C ALA A 147 -33.57 -25.65 22.49
N ARG A 148 -34.58 -25.78 21.63
CA ARG A 148 -34.70 -25.02 20.37
C ARG A 148 -34.47 -23.52 20.52
N ALA A 149 -35.04 -22.89 21.55
CA ALA A 149 -34.87 -21.46 21.80
C ALA A 149 -33.42 -21.07 22.07
N LYS A 150 -32.67 -21.90 22.82
CA LYS A 150 -31.26 -21.66 23.14
C LYS A 150 -30.37 -21.89 21.92
N VAL A 151 -30.59 -22.98 21.18
CA VAL A 151 -29.90 -23.25 19.90
C VAL A 151 -30.09 -22.09 18.92
N ASN A 152 -31.33 -21.61 18.74
CA ASN A 152 -31.62 -20.50 17.82
C ASN A 152 -30.90 -19.20 18.23
N ARG A 153 -30.87 -18.89 19.53
CA ARG A 153 -30.16 -17.71 20.05
C ARG A 153 -28.65 -17.83 19.82
N THR A 154 -28.06 -18.99 20.12
CA THR A 154 -26.63 -19.23 19.91
C THR A 154 -26.28 -19.18 18.43
N ALA A 155 -27.08 -19.82 17.56
CA ALA A 155 -26.90 -19.81 16.12
C ALA A 155 -26.95 -18.39 15.54
N LEU A 156 -27.90 -17.56 16.01
CA LEU A 156 -27.98 -16.16 15.62
C LEU A 156 -26.70 -15.40 15.98
N LEU A 157 -26.20 -15.54 17.23
CA LEU A 157 -24.97 -14.87 17.66
C LEU A 157 -23.75 -15.32 16.83
N MET A 158 -23.64 -16.62 16.53
CA MET A 158 -22.58 -17.16 15.68
C MET A 158 -22.64 -16.57 14.26
N ARG A 159 -23.84 -16.52 13.67
CA ARG A 159 -24.06 -15.94 12.35
C ARG A 159 -23.73 -14.46 12.31
N GLU A 160 -24.20 -13.67 13.27
CA GLU A 160 -23.92 -12.23 13.32
C GLU A 160 -22.43 -11.93 13.52
N THR A 161 -21.75 -12.74 14.35
CA THR A 161 -20.29 -12.63 14.54
C THR A 161 -19.54 -12.93 13.25
N HIS A 162 -19.91 -14.02 12.56
CA HIS A 162 -19.32 -14.41 11.28
C HIS A 162 -19.56 -13.36 10.20
N SER A 163 -20.80 -12.87 10.08
CA SER A 163 -21.18 -11.78 9.18
C SER A 163 -20.32 -10.55 9.45
N THR A 164 -20.24 -10.10 10.70
CA THR A 164 -19.42 -8.94 11.05
C THR A 164 -17.96 -9.13 10.64
N GLY A 165 -17.38 -10.31 10.90
CA GLY A 165 -16.03 -10.65 10.46
C GLY A 165 -15.86 -10.58 8.94
N LEU A 166 -16.85 -11.05 8.19
CA LEU A 166 -16.85 -11.06 6.73
C LEU A 166 -16.95 -9.66 6.13
N TYR A 167 -17.85 -8.83 6.64
CA TYR A 167 -17.96 -7.43 6.21
C TYR A 167 -16.68 -6.65 6.55
N ASN A 168 -16.11 -6.86 7.74
CA ASN A 168 -14.83 -6.25 8.12
C ASN A 168 -13.68 -6.69 7.21
N TYR A 169 -13.66 -7.97 6.82
CA TYR A 169 -12.68 -8.49 5.88
C TYR A 169 -12.76 -7.77 4.54
N PHE A 170 -13.95 -7.74 3.91
CA PHE A 170 -14.11 -7.08 2.61
C PHE A 170 -13.96 -5.55 2.67
N ALA A 171 -14.24 -4.94 3.83
CA ALA A 171 -14.10 -3.51 4.05
C ALA A 171 -12.67 -3.09 4.44
N SER A 172 -11.68 -3.99 4.39
CA SER A 172 -10.28 -3.71 4.75
C SER A 172 -9.71 -2.57 3.89
N PRO A 173 -9.40 -1.39 4.46
CA PRO A 173 -8.92 -0.24 3.70
C PRO A 173 -7.66 -0.50 2.85
N PRO A 174 -6.63 -1.22 3.35
CA PRO A 174 -5.42 -1.51 2.57
C PRO A 174 -5.65 -2.29 1.27
N ALA A 175 -6.69 -3.13 1.22
CA ALA A 175 -7.02 -3.93 0.04
C ALA A 175 -8.07 -3.26 -0.86
N ARG A 176 -8.70 -2.15 -0.41
CA ARG A 176 -9.86 -1.53 -1.05
C ARG A 176 -9.65 -1.21 -2.52
N SER A 177 -8.50 -0.63 -2.88
CA SER A 177 -8.19 -0.26 -4.27
C SER A 177 -8.19 -1.49 -5.20
N HIS A 178 -7.46 -2.55 -4.82
CA HIS A 178 -7.44 -3.80 -5.58
C HIS A 178 -8.82 -4.45 -5.62
N PHE A 179 -9.53 -4.43 -4.51
CA PHE A 179 -10.86 -5.01 -4.39
C PHE A 179 -11.88 -4.31 -5.28
N CYS A 180 -11.92 -2.98 -5.29
CA CYS A 180 -12.82 -2.20 -6.14
C CYS A 180 -12.56 -2.41 -7.64
N ASN A 181 -11.29 -2.47 -8.04
CA ASN A 181 -10.94 -2.79 -9.42
C ASN A 181 -11.40 -4.21 -9.81
N MET A 182 -11.29 -5.17 -8.90
CA MET A 182 -11.75 -6.53 -9.17
C MET A 182 -13.27 -6.68 -9.15
N ALA A 183 -13.96 -6.00 -8.24
CA ALA A 183 -15.41 -5.91 -8.22
C ALA A 183 -15.97 -5.25 -9.49
N LEU A 184 -15.32 -4.21 -10.01
CA LEU A 184 -15.68 -3.61 -11.29
C LEU A 184 -15.57 -4.63 -12.44
N ALA A 185 -14.48 -5.39 -12.50
CA ALA A 185 -14.31 -6.39 -13.54
C ALA A 185 -15.37 -7.51 -13.45
N VAL A 186 -15.66 -8.01 -12.24
CA VAL A 186 -16.73 -9.01 -12.02
C VAL A 186 -18.10 -8.45 -12.39
N ALA A 187 -18.39 -7.20 -12.04
CA ALA A 187 -19.63 -6.53 -12.40
C ALA A 187 -19.78 -6.38 -13.92
N ASN A 188 -18.73 -5.97 -14.61
CA ASN A 188 -18.72 -5.85 -16.07
C ASN A 188 -18.92 -7.21 -16.75
N ASP A 189 -18.31 -8.29 -16.23
CA ASP A 189 -18.51 -9.64 -16.76
C ASP A 189 -19.96 -10.09 -16.62
N TYR A 190 -20.60 -9.82 -15.46
CA TYR A 190 -22.01 -10.13 -15.23
C TYR A 190 -22.95 -9.34 -16.17
N LEU A 191 -22.67 -8.06 -16.39
CA LEU A 191 -23.43 -7.20 -17.30
C LEU A 191 -23.25 -7.58 -18.77
N ALA A 192 -22.04 -8.00 -19.16
CA ALA A 192 -21.73 -8.37 -20.53
C ALA A 192 -22.37 -9.70 -20.92
N THR A 193 -22.35 -10.68 -20.03
CA THR A 193 -22.99 -11.98 -20.26
C THR A 193 -23.44 -12.56 -18.94
N ARG A 194 -24.75 -12.56 -18.72
CA ARG A 194 -25.33 -13.19 -17.53
C ARG A 194 -24.91 -14.68 -17.50
N PRO A 195 -24.39 -15.19 -16.36
CA PRO A 195 -23.98 -16.57 -16.26
C PRO A 195 -25.18 -17.51 -16.37
N THR A 196 -25.00 -18.63 -17.07
CA THR A 196 -25.97 -19.75 -17.06
C THR A 196 -25.85 -20.58 -15.79
N ASP A 197 -24.66 -20.59 -15.19
CA ASP A 197 -24.36 -21.26 -13.92
C ASP A 197 -23.89 -20.19 -12.93
N PHE A 198 -24.82 -19.75 -12.07
CA PHE A 198 -24.52 -18.72 -11.07
C PHE A 198 -23.61 -19.23 -9.97
N ASP A 199 -23.68 -20.52 -9.61
CA ASP A 199 -22.86 -21.11 -8.55
C ASP A 199 -21.39 -21.06 -8.94
N LEU A 200 -21.08 -21.44 -10.18
CA LEU A 200 -19.73 -21.32 -10.73
C LEU A 200 -19.28 -19.86 -10.81
N PHE A 201 -20.15 -18.97 -11.29
CA PHE A 201 -19.85 -17.54 -11.38
C PHE A 201 -19.53 -16.93 -10.02
N ALA A 202 -20.36 -17.18 -9.00
CA ALA A 202 -20.18 -16.66 -7.65
C ALA A 202 -18.91 -17.22 -6.99
N THR A 203 -18.65 -18.52 -7.14
CA THR A 203 -17.45 -19.15 -6.58
C THR A 203 -16.18 -18.58 -7.24
N ALA A 204 -16.17 -18.44 -8.57
CA ALA A 204 -15.05 -17.83 -9.30
C ALA A 204 -14.89 -16.33 -8.97
N GLY A 205 -16.00 -15.61 -8.83
CA GLY A 205 -16.04 -14.21 -8.42
C GLY A 205 -15.44 -14.00 -7.03
N LEU A 206 -15.77 -14.86 -6.07
CA LEU A 206 -15.18 -14.83 -4.73
C LEU A 206 -13.67 -15.06 -4.78
N GLN A 207 -13.19 -16.01 -5.58
CA GLN A 207 -11.75 -16.24 -5.76
C GLN A 207 -11.05 -15.02 -6.36
N ARG A 208 -11.69 -14.29 -7.29
CA ARG A 208 -11.15 -13.03 -7.82
C ARG A 208 -11.10 -11.93 -6.78
N TYR A 209 -12.09 -11.86 -5.89
CA TYR A 209 -12.02 -10.96 -4.73
C TYR A 209 -10.85 -11.34 -3.83
N GLU A 210 -10.68 -12.61 -3.48
CA GLU A 210 -9.55 -13.08 -2.68
C GLU A 210 -8.19 -12.74 -3.30
N MET A 211 -8.04 -12.86 -4.62
CA MET A 211 -6.81 -12.44 -5.30
C MET A 211 -6.48 -10.96 -5.12
N ALA A 212 -7.48 -10.08 -4.95
CA ALA A 212 -7.25 -8.68 -4.64
C ALA A 212 -6.63 -8.49 -3.24
N PHE A 213 -7.12 -9.26 -2.26
CA PHE A 213 -6.57 -9.27 -0.90
C PHE A 213 -5.18 -9.90 -0.88
N GLU A 214 -4.94 -10.99 -1.63
CA GLU A 214 -3.62 -11.63 -1.70
C GLU A 214 -2.55 -10.71 -2.30
N GLN A 215 -2.91 -9.85 -3.28
CA GLN A 215 -2.00 -8.83 -3.79
C GLN A 215 -1.54 -7.88 -2.68
N PHE A 216 -2.47 -7.41 -1.85
CA PHE A 216 -2.13 -6.58 -0.69
C PHE A 216 -1.25 -7.36 0.31
N TYR A 217 -1.65 -8.58 0.69
CA TYR A 217 -0.89 -9.36 1.66
C TYR A 217 0.53 -9.69 1.19
N THR A 218 0.70 -9.99 -0.10
CA THR A 218 2.01 -10.21 -0.71
C THR A 218 2.87 -8.94 -0.66
N ALA A 219 2.29 -7.78 -0.96
CA ALA A 219 2.99 -6.50 -0.84
C ALA A 219 3.39 -6.20 0.62
N TYR A 220 2.54 -6.55 1.58
CA TYR A 220 2.81 -6.37 2.99
C TYR A 220 3.92 -7.31 3.51
N GLU A 221 3.91 -8.58 3.12
CA GLU A 221 4.98 -9.55 3.43
C GLU A 221 6.32 -9.08 2.85
N LYS A 222 6.31 -8.56 1.62
CA LYS A 222 7.50 -7.96 1.01
C LYS A 222 8.02 -6.78 1.84
N TYR A 223 7.13 -5.88 2.27
CA TYR A 223 7.51 -4.77 3.15
C TYR A 223 8.14 -5.28 4.46
N GLN A 224 7.58 -6.30 5.11
CA GLN A 224 8.14 -6.86 6.35
C GLN A 224 9.56 -7.43 6.13
N ALA A 225 9.77 -8.15 5.03
CA ALA A 225 11.08 -8.69 4.67
C ALA A 225 12.09 -7.57 4.38
N GLU A 226 11.70 -6.54 3.63
CA GLU A 226 12.57 -5.41 3.30
C GLU A 226 12.88 -4.56 4.53
N SER A 227 11.90 -4.31 5.40
CA SER A 227 12.11 -3.53 6.63
C SER A 227 13.04 -4.26 7.60
N SER A 228 12.86 -5.58 7.77
CA SER A 228 13.75 -6.38 8.62
C SER A 228 15.18 -6.45 8.05
N ALA A 229 15.35 -6.55 6.72
CA ALA A 229 16.65 -6.51 6.08
C ALA A 229 17.33 -5.14 6.22
N TRP A 230 16.55 -4.05 6.20
CA TRP A 230 17.04 -2.70 6.49
C TRP A 230 17.50 -2.59 7.96
N ASP A 231 16.68 -3.07 8.89
CA ASP A 231 17.01 -3.07 10.33
C ASP A 231 18.28 -3.85 10.64
N ALA A 232 18.49 -5.00 10.01
CA ALA A 232 19.70 -5.79 10.19
C ALA A 232 20.98 -5.08 9.72
N ARG A 233 20.88 -4.11 8.80
CA ARG A 233 22.02 -3.36 8.25
C ARG A 233 22.25 -2.02 8.93
N TYR A 234 21.16 -1.34 9.29
CA TYR A 234 21.16 0.07 9.65
C TYR A 234 20.56 0.33 11.05
N GLY A 235 19.94 -0.67 11.68
CA GLY A 235 19.25 -0.55 12.97
C GLY A 235 20.15 -0.09 14.11
N ASP A 236 21.41 -0.52 14.16
CA ASP A 236 22.36 -0.06 15.19
C ASP A 236 22.75 1.43 15.03
N MET A 237 22.69 1.94 13.80
CA MET A 237 23.15 3.30 13.47
C MET A 237 22.00 4.32 13.47
N TYR A 238 20.78 3.86 13.16
CA TYR A 238 19.61 4.70 12.94
C TYR A 238 18.41 4.30 13.84
N GLY A 239 18.51 3.21 14.59
CA GLY A 239 17.43 2.68 15.41
C GLY A 239 16.58 1.64 14.65
N TYR A 240 16.16 0.61 15.37
CA TYR A 240 15.31 -0.47 14.88
C TYR A 240 13.86 -0.02 14.66
N SER A 241 13.13 -0.69 13.77
CA SER A 241 11.68 -0.46 13.60
C SER A 241 10.94 -0.65 14.94
N GLN A 242 10.08 0.30 15.27
CA GLN A 242 9.19 0.21 16.43
C GLN A 242 7.74 0.10 15.92
N PRO A 243 6.84 -0.61 16.64
CA PRO A 243 5.44 -0.67 16.26
C PRO A 243 4.84 0.73 16.13
N GLY A 244 4.39 1.10 14.92
CA GLY A 244 3.76 2.38 14.67
C GLY A 244 4.71 3.56 14.39
N TRP A 245 6.04 3.35 14.36
CA TRP A 245 7.01 4.43 14.14
C TRP A 245 8.05 4.06 13.09
N VAL A 246 8.36 5.01 12.21
CA VAL A 246 9.48 4.93 11.28
C VAL A 246 10.32 6.19 11.35
N ALA A 247 11.61 6.01 11.57
CA ALA A 247 12.56 7.09 11.42
C ALA A 247 12.74 7.41 9.93
N LEU A 248 12.27 8.59 9.52
CA LEU A 248 12.46 9.13 8.18
C LEU A 248 13.70 10.02 8.17
N TYR A 249 14.59 9.79 7.21
CA TYR A 249 15.79 10.61 6.98
C TYR A 249 15.71 11.27 5.60
N GLY A 250 16.65 12.16 5.25
CA GLY A 250 16.77 12.79 3.92
C GLY A 250 15.65 13.76 3.51
N THR A 251 15.58 14.10 2.22
CA THR A 251 14.86 15.30 1.72
C THR A 251 13.33 15.13 1.61
N PRO A 252 12.53 16.21 1.74
CA PRO A 252 11.08 16.16 1.55
C PRO A 252 10.64 15.60 0.18
N GLU A 253 11.42 15.83 -0.87
CA GLU A 253 11.17 15.30 -2.22
C GLU A 253 11.27 13.78 -2.26
N GLN A 254 12.30 13.23 -1.60
CA GLN A 254 12.50 11.79 -1.48
C GLN A 254 11.41 11.14 -0.59
N GLN A 255 10.95 11.84 0.45
CA GLN A 255 9.83 11.37 1.29
C GLN A 255 8.52 11.32 0.50
N ARG A 256 8.21 12.34 -0.31
CA ARG A 256 7.00 12.35 -1.18
C ARG A 256 7.04 11.26 -2.23
N ALA A 257 8.18 11.01 -2.86
CA ALA A 257 8.33 9.95 -3.87
C ALA A 257 8.01 8.55 -3.32
N MET A 258 8.11 8.36 -2.00
CA MET A 258 7.82 7.10 -1.30
C MET A 258 6.40 7.07 -0.70
N GLY A 259 5.56 8.07 -0.98
CA GLY A 259 4.16 8.09 -0.56
C GLY A 259 3.90 8.64 0.84
N VAL A 260 4.88 9.28 1.50
CA VAL A 260 4.69 9.93 2.81
C VAL A 260 3.81 11.17 2.64
N ALA A 261 2.61 11.15 3.25
CA ALA A 261 1.76 12.33 3.36
C ALA A 261 2.32 13.31 4.41
N ILE A 262 2.99 14.37 3.96
CA ILE A 262 3.38 15.48 4.85
C ILE A 262 2.10 16.27 5.16
N GLN A 263 1.67 16.29 6.43
CA GLN A 263 0.38 16.85 6.91
C GLN A 263 0.10 18.34 6.58
N SER A 264 1.01 19.02 5.90
CA SER A 264 0.93 20.46 5.61
C SER A 264 0.51 20.80 4.18
N VAL A 265 0.21 19.83 3.33
CA VAL A 265 -0.19 20.09 1.93
C VAL A 265 -1.68 19.76 1.76
N VAL A 266 -2.51 20.80 1.77
CA VAL A 266 -3.92 20.71 1.41
C VAL A 266 -4.02 20.39 -0.10
N PRO A 267 -4.79 19.38 -0.53
CA PRO A 267 -4.97 19.08 -1.95
C PRO A 267 -5.60 20.27 -2.69
N GLU A 268 -5.14 20.56 -3.91
CA GLU A 268 -5.54 21.73 -4.74
C GLU A 268 -7.05 21.79 -5.05
N GLN A 269 -7.78 20.69 -4.91
CA GLN A 269 -9.22 20.62 -5.18
C GLN A 269 -9.97 19.94 -4.03
N THR A 270 -10.36 20.73 -3.04
CA THR A 270 -11.30 20.31 -1.99
C THR A 270 -12.73 20.58 -2.47
N VAL A 271 -13.48 19.53 -2.75
CA VAL A 271 -14.95 19.61 -2.87
C VAL A 271 -15.50 19.69 -1.45
N GLY A 272 -16.40 20.61 -1.14
CA GLY A 272 -16.92 20.79 0.22
C GLY A 272 -18.43 20.67 0.32
N VAL A 273 -18.91 20.08 1.41
CA VAL A 273 -20.34 20.03 1.75
C VAL A 273 -20.62 21.18 2.74
N PRO A 274 -21.58 22.08 2.45
CA PRO A 274 -21.93 23.14 3.38
C PRO A 274 -22.69 22.57 4.57
N ASP A 275 -22.21 22.85 5.79
CA ASP A 275 -22.93 22.54 7.02
C ASP A 275 -24.24 23.34 7.08
N THR A 276 -25.35 22.64 7.28
CA THR A 276 -26.69 23.23 7.31
C THR A 276 -26.96 24.10 8.54
N ALA A 277 -26.16 23.98 9.61
CA ALA A 277 -26.32 24.76 10.84
C ALA A 277 -25.45 26.03 10.85
N THR A 278 -24.22 25.97 10.34
CA THR A 278 -23.24 27.07 10.43
C THR A 278 -22.83 27.67 9.08
N GLY A 279 -23.19 27.06 7.95
CA GLY A 279 -22.77 27.49 6.62
C GLY A 279 -21.28 27.26 6.32
N ALA A 280 -20.55 26.60 7.23
CA ALA A 280 -19.15 26.26 7.04
C ALA A 280 -19.00 25.18 5.94
N LEU A 281 -18.13 25.43 4.97
CA LEU A 281 -17.80 24.47 3.93
C LEU A 281 -16.85 23.42 4.51
N ILE A 282 -17.34 22.23 4.81
CA ILE A 282 -16.49 21.14 5.30
C ILE A 282 -15.78 20.53 4.09
N PRO A 283 -14.44 20.62 3.99
CA PRO A 283 -13.71 20.04 2.86
C PRO A 283 -13.83 18.51 2.92
N VAL A 284 -14.43 17.93 1.89
CA VAL A 284 -14.38 16.49 1.65
C VAL A 284 -13.09 16.22 0.90
N ILE A 285 -12.10 15.75 1.65
CA ILE A 285 -10.87 15.24 1.06
C ILE A 285 -11.18 13.81 0.63
N ASN A 286 -11.16 13.55 -0.68
CA ASN A 286 -11.17 12.18 -1.17
C ASN A 286 -9.94 11.48 -0.62
N VAL A 287 -10.14 10.38 0.12
CA VAL A 287 -9.04 9.54 0.57
C VAL A 287 -8.40 8.96 -0.67
N ASP A 288 -7.18 9.40 -0.98
CA ASP A 288 -6.40 8.79 -2.04
C ASP A 288 -5.86 7.45 -1.54
N ASP A 289 -6.47 6.36 -2.01
CA ASP A 289 -6.09 5.01 -1.64
C ASP A 289 -4.68 4.61 -2.09
N SER A 290 -4.03 5.43 -2.92
CA SER A 290 -2.63 5.26 -3.31
C SER A 290 -1.63 5.91 -2.35
N VAL A 291 -2.10 6.74 -1.41
CA VAL A 291 -1.23 7.53 -0.52
C VAL A 291 -1.10 6.86 0.85
N ALA A 292 0.14 6.74 1.34
CA ALA A 292 0.39 6.28 2.69
C ALA A 292 0.15 7.44 3.69
N SER A 293 -0.96 7.37 4.41
CA SER A 293 -1.24 8.29 5.52
C SER A 293 -0.56 7.76 6.79
N THR A 294 0.74 8.02 6.96
CA THR A 294 1.48 7.61 8.15
C THR A 294 1.85 8.81 9.01
N PRO A 295 1.54 8.80 10.33
CA PRO A 295 2.00 9.84 11.23
C PRO A 295 3.52 9.76 11.38
N VAL A 296 4.20 10.85 11.04
CA VAL A 296 5.65 11.00 11.20
C VAL A 296 5.92 11.70 12.53
N VAL A 297 6.39 10.96 13.54
CA VAL A 297 7.06 11.58 14.70
C VAL A 297 8.38 10.85 14.92
N GLN A 298 9.41 11.62 15.29
CA GLN A 298 10.74 11.11 15.58
C GLN A 298 10.69 10.02 16.69
N PRO A 299 11.51 8.96 16.59
CA PRO A 299 11.64 7.99 17.67
C PRO A 299 12.10 8.68 18.96
N ILE A 300 11.49 8.32 20.09
CA ILE A 300 11.99 8.70 21.41
C ILE A 300 13.25 7.86 21.67
N PRO A 301 14.39 8.48 22.05
CA PRO A 301 15.59 7.74 22.41
C PRO A 301 15.31 6.72 23.53
N ASN A 302 15.91 5.53 23.43
CA ASN A 302 15.80 4.45 24.41
C ASN A 302 16.56 4.73 25.73
N ASP A 303 16.68 5.99 26.15
CA ASP A 303 17.33 6.36 27.40
C ASP A 303 16.28 6.42 28.52
N ALA A 304 15.70 5.26 28.82
CA ALA A 304 14.89 5.03 30.01
C ALA A 304 15.12 3.59 30.52
N GLN A 305 16.39 3.27 30.79
CA GLN A 305 16.75 2.22 31.73
C GLN A 305 17.77 2.81 32.71
N ASP A 306 17.24 3.47 33.74
CA ASP A 306 17.83 3.51 35.08
C ASP A 306 16.81 2.91 36.06
#